data_AF-A0A956V0I9-F1
#
_entry.id   AF-A0A956V0I9-F1
#
_cell.length_a   1.000
_cell.length_b   1.000
_cell.length_c   1.000
_cell.angle_alpha   90.00
_cell.angle_beta   90.00
_cell.angle_gamma   90.00
#
_symmetry.space_group_name_H-M   'P 1'
#
loop_
_entity.id
_entity.type
_entity.pdbx_description
1 polymer ?
#
loop_
_entity_poly.entity_id
_entity_poly.type
_entity_poly.pdbx_seq_one_letter_code
_entity_poly.pdbx_strand_id
1 'polypeptide(L)'
;DATATATITLEDIKCTPVVPGMPEVTPAVCEEGKVVDPSVVVPTTPGVTYTTSGEAKAGGKMTITATIGDGYEWGELPAGWTKVDPTTATYEITFAGITCETPPVVTELPKTGSGQGTSSNGILLATLAGAILVAGAVRTTITKRT
;
A
#
# COMPACT_ATOMS: atom_id res chain seq x y z
N ASP A 1 -35.60 61.35 12.35
CA ASP A 1 -34.25 60.76 12.30
C ASP A 1 -33.90 60.36 10.88
N ALA A 2 -32.75 60.79 10.37
CA ALA A 2 -32.24 60.36 9.07
C ALA A 2 -31.09 59.37 9.32
N THR A 3 -31.32 58.10 8.99
CA THR A 3 -30.29 57.06 9.07
C THR A 3 -29.55 56.99 7.74
N ALA A 4 -28.21 57.08 7.79
CA ALA A 4 -27.35 56.88 6.63
C ALA A 4 -26.80 55.44 6.64
N THR A 5 -26.85 54.78 5.49
CA THR A 5 -26.27 53.45 5.27
C THR A 5 -25.08 53.59 4.33
N ALA A 6 -23.91 53.09 4.74
CA ALA A 6 -22.74 52.97 3.89
C ALA A 6 -22.56 51.50 3.50
N THR A 7 -22.41 51.24 2.21
CA THR A 7 -22.11 49.91 1.67
C THR A 7 -20.62 49.88 1.36
N ILE A 8 -19.89 48.96 2.01
CA ILE A 8 -18.47 48.72 1.74
C ILE A 8 -18.41 47.48 0.84
N THR A 9 -17.83 47.63 -0.34
CA THR A 9 -17.58 46.53 -1.26
C THR A 9 -16.15 46.05 -1.05
N LEU A 10 -15.98 44.80 -0.63
CA LEU A 10 -14.65 44.17 -0.60
C LEU A 10 -14.42 43.51 -1.97
N GLU A 11 -13.28 43.80 -2.59
CA GLU A 11 -12.86 43.12 -3.81
C GLU A 11 -12.40 41.69 -3.49
N ASP A 12 -12.82 40.73 -4.33
CA ASP A 12 -12.41 39.33 -4.18
C ASP A 12 -10.91 39.18 -4.48
N ILE A 13 -10.10 38.91 -3.45
CA ILE A 13 -8.71 38.49 -3.64
C ILE A 13 -8.72 37.12 -4.34
N LYS A 14 -8.10 37.05 -5.51
CA LYS A 14 -7.96 35.78 -6.24
C LYS A 14 -6.82 34.95 -5.63
N CYS A 15 -7.17 33.81 -5.07
CA CYS A 15 -6.21 32.82 -4.60
C CYS A 15 -5.74 31.93 -5.76
N THR A 16 -4.53 31.38 -5.64
CA THR A 16 -4.00 30.38 -6.57
C THR A 16 -4.45 28.99 -6.12
N PRO A 17 -5.16 28.21 -6.96
CA PRO A 17 -5.59 26.87 -6.59
C PRO A 17 -4.41 25.90 -6.52
N VAL A 18 -4.36 25.08 -5.47
CA VAL A 18 -3.35 24.03 -5.28
C VAL A 18 -3.98 22.71 -4.85
N VAL A 19 -3.34 21.61 -5.25
CA VAL A 19 -3.75 20.25 -4.94
C VAL A 19 -2.64 19.59 -4.13
N PRO A 20 -2.91 19.01 -2.95
CA PRO A 20 -1.86 18.35 -2.19
C PRO A 20 -1.37 17.11 -2.94
N GLY A 21 -0.05 16.89 -2.94
CA GLY A 21 0.53 15.64 -3.46
C GLY A 21 0.05 14.41 -2.69
N MET A 22 0.18 13.24 -3.32
CA MET A 22 -0.07 11.95 -2.68
C MET A 22 1.20 11.44 -2.01
N PRO A 23 1.13 10.86 -0.81
CA PRO A 23 2.27 10.18 -0.23
C PRO A 23 2.56 8.87 -0.95
N GLU A 24 3.84 8.49 -1.01
CA GLU A 24 4.25 7.17 -1.48
C GLU A 24 4.45 6.26 -0.26
N VAL A 25 3.81 5.09 -0.27
CA VAL A 25 3.86 4.15 0.86
C VAL A 25 4.52 2.85 0.40
N THR A 26 5.60 2.48 1.07
CA THR A 26 6.18 1.13 0.96
C THR A 26 5.66 0.29 2.12
N PRO A 27 4.97 -0.83 1.86
CA PRO A 27 4.38 -1.66 2.92
C PRO A 27 5.45 -2.36 3.75
N ALA A 28 5.07 -2.80 4.96
CA ALA A 28 5.90 -3.65 5.79
C ALA A 28 6.19 -4.98 5.09
N VAL A 29 7.38 -5.54 5.33
CA VAL A 29 7.80 -6.82 4.75
C VAL A 29 8.48 -7.71 5.80
N CYS A 30 8.59 -9.00 5.49
CA CYS A 30 9.40 -9.92 6.28
C CYS A 30 10.79 -10.05 5.67
N GLU A 31 11.82 -9.71 6.44
CA GLU A 31 13.22 -9.93 6.09
C GLU A 31 13.86 -10.80 7.18
N GLU A 32 14.39 -11.96 6.78
CA GLU A 32 15.07 -12.90 7.70
C GLU A 32 14.23 -13.28 8.94
N GLY A 33 12.91 -13.45 8.75
CA GLY A 33 11.99 -13.78 9.84
C GLY A 33 11.67 -12.63 10.79
N LYS A 34 12.07 -11.39 10.45
CA LYS A 34 11.76 -10.16 11.20
C LYS A 34 10.89 -9.23 10.37
N VAL A 35 10.01 -8.50 11.06
CA VAL A 35 9.19 -7.45 10.45
C VAL A 35 10.09 -6.23 10.21
N VAL A 36 10.15 -5.78 8.97
CA VAL A 36 10.66 -4.47 8.59
C VAL A 36 9.46 -3.53 8.46
N ASP A 37 9.51 -2.44 9.20
CA ASP A 37 8.43 -1.45 9.23
C ASP A 37 8.23 -0.77 7.87
N PRO A 38 7.00 -0.31 7.57
CA PRO A 38 6.72 0.40 6.32
C PRO A 38 7.47 1.73 6.29
N SER A 39 7.63 2.30 5.09
CA SER A 39 8.17 3.65 4.91
C SER A 39 7.19 4.53 4.15
N VAL A 40 7.19 5.82 4.46
CA VAL A 40 6.35 6.83 3.81
C VAL A 40 7.21 7.97 3.29
N VAL A 41 7.05 8.31 2.01
CA VAL A 41 7.62 9.52 1.43
C VAL A 41 6.53 10.59 1.41
N VAL A 42 6.74 11.66 2.17
CA VAL A 42 5.84 12.82 2.22
C VAL A 42 6.09 13.67 0.97
N PRO A 43 5.04 14.11 0.25
CA PRO A 43 5.20 14.89 -0.97
C PRO A 43 5.72 16.31 -0.68
N THR A 44 6.18 16.97 -1.73
CA THR A 44 6.45 18.41 -1.73
C THR A 44 5.55 19.09 -2.76
N THR A 45 4.86 20.14 -2.35
CA THR A 45 3.96 20.91 -3.23
C THR A 45 4.20 22.40 -2.98
N PRO A 46 4.44 23.22 -4.03
CA PRO A 46 4.57 24.67 -3.85
C PRO A 46 3.37 25.28 -3.13
N GLY A 47 3.62 26.13 -2.13
CA GLY A 47 2.57 26.76 -1.34
C GLY A 47 1.95 25.87 -0.25
N VAL A 48 2.40 24.62 -0.10
CA VAL A 48 1.89 23.68 0.92
C VAL A 48 3.01 23.25 1.86
N THR A 49 2.76 23.36 3.17
CA THR A 49 3.62 22.78 4.21
C THR A 49 3.01 21.46 4.69
N TYR A 50 3.86 20.45 4.88
CA TYR A 50 3.43 19.15 5.37
C TYR A 50 4.00 18.86 6.76
N THR A 51 3.17 18.30 7.64
CA THR A 51 3.57 17.77 8.94
C THR A 51 3.02 16.36 9.11
N THR A 52 3.64 15.56 9.99
CA THR A 52 3.21 14.19 10.25
C THR A 52 2.99 13.97 11.74
N SER A 53 1.99 13.16 12.07
CA SER A 53 1.79 12.63 13.41
C SER A 53 1.65 11.11 13.37
N GLY A 54 2.26 10.42 14.33
CA GLY A 54 2.41 8.96 14.30
C GLY A 54 3.63 8.52 13.48
N GLU A 55 3.84 7.21 13.42
CA GLU A 55 5.02 6.59 12.82
C GLU A 55 4.58 5.51 11.81
N ALA A 56 5.40 5.32 10.78
CA ALA A 56 5.18 4.27 9.79
C ALA A 56 5.58 2.94 10.43
N LYS A 57 4.61 2.24 11.00
CA LYS A 57 4.81 1.01 11.76
C LYS A 57 3.81 -0.06 11.34
N ALA A 58 4.24 -1.31 11.26
CA ALA A 58 3.33 -2.42 10.96
C ALA A 58 2.15 -2.47 11.96
N GLY A 59 0.93 -2.54 11.45
CA GLY A 59 -0.31 -2.49 12.25
C GLY A 59 -0.62 -1.10 12.85
N GLY A 60 0.22 -0.10 12.59
CA GLY A 60 0.09 1.25 13.10
C GLY A 60 -0.72 2.16 12.17
N LYS A 61 -0.70 3.45 12.52
CA LYS A 61 -1.35 4.52 11.76
C LYS A 61 -0.51 5.78 11.80
N MET A 62 -0.52 6.49 10.68
CA MET A 62 0.13 7.79 10.49
C MET A 62 -0.86 8.75 9.86
N THR A 63 -0.76 10.03 10.21
CA THR A 63 -1.51 11.11 9.57
C THR A 63 -0.54 12.13 9.00
N ILE A 64 -0.76 12.52 7.75
CA ILE A 64 -0.07 13.64 7.10
C ILE A 64 -1.04 14.81 7.07
N THR A 65 -0.61 15.96 7.56
CA THR A 65 -1.37 17.21 7.54
C THR A 65 -0.72 18.14 6.54
N ALA A 66 -1.51 18.61 5.57
CA ALA A 66 -1.13 19.60 4.58
C ALA A 66 -1.75 20.95 4.93
N THR A 67 -0.95 22.01 4.93
CA THR A 67 -1.37 23.39 5.23
C THR A 67 -0.96 24.31 4.10
N ILE A 68 -1.91 25.00 3.47
CA ILE A 68 -1.63 26.01 2.44
C ILE A 68 -1.21 27.34 3.07
N GLY A 69 -0.27 28.03 2.41
CA GLY A 69 0.12 29.39 2.76
C GLY A 69 -0.82 30.45 2.20
N ASP A 70 -0.57 31.71 2.56
CA ASP A 70 -1.33 32.85 2.06
C ASP A 70 -1.28 32.98 0.53
N GLY A 71 -2.39 33.44 -0.06
CA GLY A 71 -2.53 33.59 -1.52
C GLY A 71 -2.83 32.28 -2.24
N TYR A 72 -2.97 31.17 -1.52
CA TYR A 72 -3.38 29.88 -2.06
C TYR A 72 -4.79 29.49 -1.58
N GLU A 73 -5.42 28.61 -2.34
CA GLU A 73 -6.65 27.92 -1.95
C GLU A 73 -6.62 26.46 -2.39
N TRP A 74 -7.36 25.59 -1.70
CA TRP A 74 -7.49 24.21 -2.14
C TRP A 74 -8.28 24.12 -3.46
N GLY A 75 -7.70 23.43 -4.44
CA GLY A 75 -8.44 22.86 -5.56
C GLY A 75 -9.24 21.63 -5.13
N GLU A 76 -9.58 20.78 -6.10
CA GLU A 76 -10.18 19.48 -5.80
C GLU A 76 -9.17 18.59 -5.07
N LEU A 77 -9.56 18.12 -3.87
CA LEU A 77 -8.70 17.24 -3.09
C LEU A 77 -8.69 15.83 -3.68
N PRO A 78 -7.53 15.18 -3.86
CA PRO A 78 -7.47 13.80 -4.32
C PRO A 78 -8.11 12.85 -3.32
N ALA A 79 -8.55 11.68 -3.81
CA ALA A 79 -9.11 10.65 -2.95
C ALA A 79 -8.17 10.28 -1.78
N GLY A 80 -8.75 10.18 -0.58
CA GLY A 80 -8.04 9.90 0.66
C GLY A 80 -7.63 11.15 1.45
N TRP A 81 -7.58 12.33 0.80
CA TRP A 81 -7.47 13.60 1.52
C TRP A 81 -8.82 14.03 2.08
N THR A 82 -8.81 14.52 3.32
CA THR A 82 -9.98 15.09 3.99
C THR A 82 -9.72 16.57 4.28
N LYS A 83 -10.56 17.46 3.76
CA LYS A 83 -10.49 18.89 4.11
C LYS A 83 -10.92 19.06 5.57
N VAL A 84 -10.06 19.66 6.38
CA VAL A 84 -10.34 19.96 7.79
C VAL A 84 -10.93 21.37 7.91
N ASP A 85 -10.30 22.33 7.23
CA ASP A 85 -10.70 23.73 7.23
C ASP A 85 -10.27 24.39 5.90
N PRO A 86 -10.48 25.71 5.68
CA PRO A 86 -10.10 26.37 4.44
C PRO A 86 -8.61 26.25 4.07
N THR A 87 -7.72 26.09 5.04
CA THR A 87 -6.26 26.06 4.81
C THR A 87 -5.61 24.73 5.16
N THR A 88 -6.34 23.78 5.73
CA THR A 88 -5.79 22.50 6.21
C THR A 88 -6.54 21.30 5.63
N ALA A 89 -5.78 20.28 5.20
CA ALA A 89 -6.30 18.97 4.81
C ALA A 89 -5.43 17.86 5.43
N THR A 90 -6.01 16.67 5.65
CA THR A 90 -5.31 15.52 6.23
C THR A 90 -5.42 14.28 5.36
N TYR A 91 -4.37 13.46 5.37
CA TYR A 91 -4.32 12.15 4.73
C TYR A 91 -3.98 11.11 5.79
N GLU A 92 -4.83 10.12 5.94
CA GLU A 92 -4.67 9.06 6.94
C GLU A 92 -4.17 7.77 6.30
N ILE A 93 -3.11 7.21 6.87
CA ILE A 93 -2.51 5.95 6.43
C ILE A 93 -2.64 4.94 7.56
N THR A 94 -3.34 3.83 7.28
CA THR A 94 -3.35 2.66 8.17
C THR A 94 -2.46 1.59 7.56
N PHE A 95 -1.50 1.10 8.33
CA PHE A 95 -0.57 0.06 7.88
C PHE A 95 -1.09 -1.31 8.30
N ALA A 96 -1.01 -2.28 7.38
CA ALA A 96 -1.35 -3.66 7.70
C ALA A 96 -0.41 -4.21 8.79
N GLY A 97 -0.97 -4.94 9.75
CA GLY A 97 -0.18 -5.75 10.67
C GLY A 97 0.26 -7.04 9.98
N ILE A 98 1.55 -7.36 10.04
CA ILE A 98 2.11 -8.61 9.51
C ILE A 98 2.86 -9.35 10.61
N THR A 99 2.93 -10.67 10.49
CA THR A 99 3.72 -11.54 11.36
C THR A 99 4.65 -12.38 10.52
N CYS A 100 5.91 -12.46 10.91
CA CYS A 100 6.90 -13.27 10.21
C CYS A 100 7.11 -14.59 10.95
N GLU A 101 6.99 -15.70 10.24
CA GLU A 101 7.39 -16.99 10.74
C GLU A 101 8.90 -17.15 10.52
N THR A 102 9.65 -17.48 11.57
CA THR A 102 11.05 -17.84 11.41
C THR A 102 11.10 -19.25 10.81
N PRO A 103 11.77 -19.46 9.65
CA PRO A 103 11.96 -20.80 9.14
C PRO A 103 12.68 -21.64 10.22
N PRO A 104 12.36 -22.94 10.37
CA PRO A 104 12.98 -23.76 11.40
C PRO A 104 14.50 -23.69 11.23
N VAL A 105 15.21 -23.38 12.32
CA VAL A 105 16.67 -23.49 12.37
C VAL A 105 17.00 -24.95 12.11
N VAL A 106 17.41 -25.25 10.87
CA VAL A 106 18.08 -26.52 10.57
C VAL A 106 19.41 -26.47 11.30
N THR A 107 19.38 -26.91 12.57
CA THR A 107 20.59 -27.28 13.30
C THR A 107 21.31 -28.25 12.39
N GLU A 108 22.57 -27.96 12.07
CA GLU A 108 23.34 -28.69 11.05
C GLU A 108 23.05 -30.19 11.09
N LEU A 109 22.60 -30.74 9.96
CA LEU A 109 22.48 -32.17 9.76
C LEU A 109 23.82 -32.80 10.18
N PRO A 110 23.88 -33.76 11.14
CA PRO A 110 25.14 -34.42 11.43
C PRO A 110 25.64 -35.04 10.12
N LYS A 111 26.80 -34.58 9.63
CA LYS A 111 27.56 -35.32 8.62
C LYS A 111 28.06 -36.60 9.28
N THR A 112 27.17 -37.58 9.45
CA THR A 112 27.56 -38.96 9.71
C THR A 112 27.73 -39.61 8.36
N GLY A 113 28.97 -39.61 7.89
CA GLY A 113 29.37 -40.53 6.84
C GLY A 113 29.18 -41.98 7.28
N SER A 114 29.24 -42.86 6.27
CA SER A 114 29.37 -44.31 6.35
C SER A 114 28.08 -45.12 6.36
N GLY A 115 27.95 -45.98 5.33
CA GLY A 115 26.92 -47.00 5.27
C GLY A 115 26.70 -47.56 3.87
N GLN A 116 27.70 -48.22 3.29
CA GLN A 116 27.53 -49.14 2.17
C GLN A 116 26.46 -50.19 2.55
N GLY A 117 25.44 -50.36 1.72
CA GLY A 117 24.39 -51.36 1.89
C GLY A 117 23.90 -51.86 0.54
N THR A 118 24.70 -52.71 -0.11
CA THR A 118 24.28 -53.54 -1.24
C THR A 118 23.17 -54.48 -0.79
N SER A 119 22.01 -54.42 -1.44
CA SER A 119 21.09 -55.56 -1.49
C SER A 119 20.52 -55.71 -2.89
N SER A 120 20.65 -56.93 -3.37
CA SER A 120 20.55 -57.40 -4.73
C SER A 120 19.10 -57.79 -5.08
N ASN A 121 18.71 -57.41 -6.30
CA ASN A 121 17.82 -58.09 -7.24
C ASN A 121 16.40 -58.53 -6.84
N GLY A 122 15.43 -57.95 -7.55
CA GLY A 122 14.09 -58.49 -7.76
C GLY A 122 13.45 -57.85 -9.00
N ILE A 123 13.85 -58.31 -10.20
CA ILE A 123 13.12 -58.06 -11.45
C ILE A 123 11.80 -58.84 -11.38
N LEU A 124 10.66 -58.18 -11.60
CA LEU A 124 9.51 -58.81 -12.23
C LEU A 124 8.86 -57.83 -13.22
N LEU A 125 8.90 -58.21 -14.49
CA LEU A 125 8.22 -57.59 -15.61
C LEU A 125 6.73 -57.96 -15.59
N ALA A 126 5.83 -57.03 -15.89
CA ALA A 126 4.59 -57.31 -16.64
C ALA A 126 3.91 -56.02 -17.15
N THR A 127 3.19 -56.17 -18.26
CA THR A 127 2.88 -55.21 -19.32
C THR A 127 1.50 -54.54 -19.28
N LEU A 128 1.45 -53.29 -19.76
CA LEU A 128 0.47 -52.57 -20.62
C LEU A 128 -1.04 -52.93 -20.63
N ALA A 129 -1.86 -51.93 -20.28
CA ALA A 129 -3.08 -51.44 -21.00
C ALA A 129 -3.50 -50.14 -20.28
N GLY A 130 -3.72 -48.96 -20.89
CA GLY A 130 -4.36 -48.65 -22.15
C GLY A 130 -5.69 -47.94 -21.85
N ALA A 131 -5.73 -46.60 -21.82
CA ALA A 131 -6.95 -45.81 -22.06
C ALA A 131 -6.60 -44.33 -22.30
N ILE A 132 -6.58 -43.96 -23.58
CA ILE A 132 -6.70 -42.60 -24.08
C ILE A 132 -8.17 -42.19 -23.94
N LEU A 133 -8.44 -40.99 -23.40
CA LEU A 133 -9.63 -40.22 -23.76
C LEU A 133 -9.22 -38.76 -24.03
N VAL A 134 -9.37 -38.37 -25.29
CA VAL A 134 -9.31 -37.00 -25.81
C VAL A 134 -10.73 -36.59 -26.15
N ALA A 135 -11.22 -35.48 -25.57
CA ALA A 135 -12.23 -34.56 -26.11
C ALA A 135 -12.46 -33.48 -25.03
N GLY A 136 -12.10 -32.21 -25.25
CA GLY A 136 -12.94 -31.19 -25.91
C GLY A 136 -13.80 -30.48 -24.84
N ALA A 137 -13.88 -29.16 -24.70
CA ALA A 137 -13.70 -28.06 -25.64
C ALA A 137 -13.41 -26.74 -24.90
N VAL A 138 -12.68 -25.85 -25.57
CA VAL A 138 -12.61 -24.41 -25.30
C VAL A 138 -13.99 -23.78 -25.52
N ARG A 139 -14.39 -22.82 -24.66
CA ARG A 139 -15.13 -21.62 -25.07
C ARG A 139 -15.05 -20.53 -24.01
N THR A 140 -14.16 -19.57 -24.28
CA THR A 140 -14.17 -18.22 -23.73
C THR A 140 -15.50 -17.56 -24.04
N THR A 141 -16.17 -16.98 -23.03
CA THR A 141 -17.15 -15.94 -23.27
C THR A 141 -16.99 -14.85 -22.21
N ILE A 142 -16.37 -13.76 -22.65
CA ILE A 142 -16.47 -12.42 -22.08
C ILE A 142 -17.93 -12.00 -22.22
N THR A 143 -18.56 -11.51 -21.14
CA THR A 143 -19.74 -10.65 -21.28
C THR A 143 -19.59 -9.41 -20.41
N LYS A 144 -19.84 -8.30 -21.09
CA LYS A 144 -19.45 -6.91 -20.85
C LYS A 144 -20.46 -6.19 -19.94
N ARG A 145 -19.97 -5.17 -19.26
CA ARG A 145 -20.73 -4.13 -18.53
C ARG A 145 -21.92 -3.61 -19.33
N THR A 146 -23.03 -3.35 -18.63
CA THR A 146 -23.90 -2.18 -18.84
C THR A 146 -24.24 -1.65 -17.46
#